data_AF-A0A9E3K1D9-F1
#
_entry.id   AF-A0A9E3K1D9-F1
#
_cell.length_a   1.000
_cell.length_b   1.000
_cell.length_c   1.000
_cell.angle_alpha   90.00
_cell.angle_beta   90.00
_cell.angle_gamma   90.00
#
_symmetry.space_group_name_H-M   'P 1'
#
loop_
_entity.id
_entity.type
_entity.pdbx_description
1 polymer ?
#
loop_
_entity_poly.entity_id
_entity_poly.type
_entity_poly.pdbx_seq_one_letter_code
_entity_poly.pdbx_strand_id
1 'polypeptide(L)' 'SRVLIDMTNDILLHVRGYRQLTIGRQDRTATSLPEHLAIIEALESRDTELAEKRAREHTLGLAAYVEAHGQELL' A
#
# COMPACT_ATOMS: atom_id res chain seq x y z
N SER A 1 -21.99 -1.80 -8.35
CA SER A 1 -21.41 -1.59 -9.70
C SER A 1 -20.44 -2.71 -9.99
N ARG A 2 -20.66 -3.52 -11.05
CA ARG A 2 -19.79 -4.64 -11.44
C ARG A 2 -18.37 -4.15 -11.77
N VAL A 3 -18.28 -3.01 -12.47
CA VAL A 3 -17.02 -2.35 -12.85
C VAL A 3 -16.13 -2.00 -11.65
N LEU A 4 -16.70 -1.48 -10.55
CA LEU A 4 -15.91 -1.15 -9.36
C LEU A 4 -15.33 -2.40 -8.70
N ILE A 5 -16.09 -3.51 -8.68
CA ILE A 5 -15.65 -4.78 -8.09
C ILE A 5 -14.49 -5.37 -8.91
N ASP A 6 -14.63 -5.39 -10.23
CA ASP A 6 -13.62 -5.97 -11.12
C ASP A 6 -12.31 -5.15 -11.07
N MET A 7 -12.38 -3.81 -11.12
CA MET A 7 -11.19 -2.96 -10.98
C MET A 7 -10.49 -3.13 -9.63
N THR A 8 -11.27 -3.28 -8.55
CA THR A 8 -10.70 -3.44 -7.20
C THR A 8 -9.99 -4.79 -7.08
N ASN A 9 -10.54 -5.85 -7.68
CA ASN A 9 -9.91 -7.19 -7.69
C ASN A 9 -8.58 -7.20 -8.45
N ASP A 10 -8.50 -6.55 -9.62
CA ASP A 10 -7.27 -6.48 -10.42
C ASP A 10 -6.15 -5.72 -9.68
N ILE A 11 -6.50 -4.59 -9.04
CA ILE A 11 -5.57 -3.83 -8.20
C ILE A 11 -5.08 -4.67 -7.02
N LEU A 12 -5.99 -5.41 -6.35
CA LEU A 12 -5.62 -6.27 -5.23
C LEU A 12 -4.66 -7.40 -5.63
N LEU A 13 -4.81 -7.97 -6.83
CA LEU A 13 -3.90 -8.99 -7.35
C LEU A 13 -2.48 -8.42 -7.53
N HIS A 14 -2.36 -7.22 -8.11
CA HIS A 14 -1.08 -6.54 -8.26
C HIS A 14 -0.46 -6.18 -6.90
N VAL A 15 -1.23 -5.62 -5.97
CA VAL A 15 -0.74 -5.31 -4.61
C VAL A 15 -0.25 -6.58 -3.90
N ARG A 16 -0.96 -7.70 -4.01
CA ARG A 16 -0.56 -8.99 -3.41
C ARG A 16 0.72 -9.55 -4.03
N GLY A 17 0.82 -9.55 -5.36
CA GLY A 17 2.01 -10.00 -6.07
C GLY A 17 3.25 -9.19 -5.70
N TYR A 18 3.14 -7.86 -5.68
CA TYR A 18 4.26 -6.99 -5.33
C TYR A 18 4.62 -7.04 -3.85
N ARG A 19 3.63 -7.15 -2.95
CA ARG A 19 3.90 -7.39 -1.53
C ARG A 19 4.70 -8.68 -1.36
N GLN A 20 4.33 -9.77 -2.05
CA GLN A 20 5.08 -11.03 -1.99
C GLN A 20 6.56 -10.86 -2.41
N LEU A 21 6.83 -10.05 -3.43
CA LEU A 21 8.18 -9.79 -3.93
C LEU A 21 9.00 -8.84 -3.03
N THR A 22 8.33 -7.99 -2.25
CA THR A 22 8.99 -6.92 -1.46
C THR A 22 9.02 -7.16 0.05
N ILE A 23 8.19 -8.06 0.60
CA ILE A 23 8.07 -8.30 2.05
C ILE A 23 9.33 -8.90 2.70
N GLY A 24 10.19 -9.53 1.89
CA GLY A 24 11.46 -10.09 2.35
C GLY A 24 12.62 -9.09 2.37
N ARG A 25 12.46 -7.89 1.79
CA ARG A 25 13.47 -6.83 1.84
C ARG A 25 13.31 -6.06 3.15
N GLN A 26 14.33 -6.13 4.02
CA GLN A 26 14.35 -5.51 5.36
C GLN A 26 13.90 -4.04 5.36
N ASP A 27 14.26 -3.26 4.34
CA ASP A 27 13.96 -1.82 4.26
C ASP A 27 12.46 -1.52 4.07
N ARG A 28 11.72 -2.42 3.42
CA ARG A 28 10.30 -2.21 3.13
C ARG A 28 9.41 -2.48 4.33
N THR A 29 9.67 -3.54 5.08
CA THR A 29 8.91 -3.80 6.32
C THR A 29 9.15 -2.72 7.38
N ALA A 30 10.40 -2.24 7.49
CA ALA A 30 10.76 -1.15 8.40
C ALA A 30 10.03 0.16 8.05
N THR A 31 9.78 0.41 6.76
CA THR A 31 9.06 1.60 6.28
C THR A 31 7.54 1.44 6.35
N SER A 32 7.00 0.29 5.94
CA SER A 32 5.55 0.10 5.79
C SER A 32 4.83 -0.14 7.12
N LEU A 33 5.50 -0.71 8.12
CA LEU A 33 4.87 -1.00 9.42
C LEU A 33 4.45 0.29 10.17
N PRO A 34 5.31 1.32 10.33
CA PRO A 34 4.90 2.59 10.91
C PRO A 34 3.76 3.26 10.13
N GLU A 35 3.76 3.20 8.80
CA GLU A 35 2.69 3.75 7.96
C GLU A 35 1.34 3.07 8.22
N HIS A 36 1.33 1.73 8.33
CA HIS A 36 0.11 0.99 8.68
C HIS A 36 -0.40 1.34 10.08
N LEU A 37 0.49 1.47 11.06
CA LEU A 37 0.11 1.87 12.42
C LEU A 37 -0.51 3.28 12.43
N ALA A 38 0.04 4.22 11.67
CA ALA A 38 -0.53 5.57 11.56
C ALA A 38 -1.90 5.61 10.88
N ILE A 39 -2.17 4.71 9.92
CA ILE A 39 -3.50 4.54 9.33
C ILE A 39 -4.48 4.00 10.38
N ILE A 40 -4.08 2.99 11.15
CA ILE A 40 -4.92 2.39 12.20
C ILE A 40 -5.27 3.43 13.27
N GLU A 41 -4.29 4.22 13.72
CA GLU A 41 -4.50 5.26 14.73
C GLU A 41 -5.52 6.32 14.27
N ALA A 42 -5.44 6.75 13.00
CA ALA A 42 -6.43 7.67 12.42
C ALA A 42 -7.84 7.06 12.32
N LEU A 43 -7.94 5.75 12.02
CA LEU A 43 -9.21 5.04 12.01
C LEU A 43 -9.79 4.89 13.43
N GLU A 44 -8.96 4.58 14.41
CA GLU A 44 -9.36 4.45 15.82
C GLU A 44 -9.83 5.79 16.41
N SER A 45 -9.19 6.89 16.01
CA SER A 45 -9.62 8.26 16.38
C SER A 45 -10.86 8.74 15.61
N ARG A 46 -11.35 7.95 14.63
CA ARG A 46 -12.44 8.30 13.71
C ARG A 46 -12.17 9.57 12.90
N ASP A 47 -10.91 9.88 12.64
CA ASP A 47 -10.50 10.99 11.79
C ASP A 47 -10.49 10.53 10.32
N THR A 48 -11.61 10.75 9.64
CA THR A 48 -11.84 10.23 8.29
C THR A 48 -10.92 10.86 7.24
N GLU A 49 -10.71 12.18 7.29
CA GLU A 49 -9.80 12.85 6.36
C GLU A 49 -8.36 12.38 6.56
N LEU A 50 -7.90 12.23 7.81
CA LEU A 50 -6.55 11.76 8.07
C LEU A 50 -6.37 10.31 7.62
N ALA A 51 -7.33 9.44 7.91
CA ALA A 51 -7.28 8.05 7.48
C ALA A 51 -7.23 7.91 5.95
N GLU A 52 -8.04 8.69 5.23
CA GLU A 52 -8.01 8.73 3.77
C GLU A 52 -6.65 9.19 3.24
N LYS A 53 -6.13 10.31 3.77
CA LYS A 53 -4.84 10.87 3.36
C LYS A 53 -3.72 9.84 3.55
N ARG A 54 -3.65 9.20 4.72
CA ARG A 54 -2.61 8.21 5.03
C ARG A 54 -2.70 6.96 4.15
N ALA A 55 -3.91 6.45 3.91
CA ALA A 55 -4.11 5.32 3.01
C ALA A 55 -3.69 5.64 1.56
N ARG A 56 -4.00 6.86 1.09
CA ARG A 56 -3.59 7.35 -0.23
C ARG A 56 -2.07 7.49 -0.33
N GLU A 57 -1.44 8.13 0.67
CA GLU A 57 0.01 8.29 0.75
C GLU A 57 0.73 6.94 0.72
N HIS A 58 0.31 5.98 1.54
CA HIS A 58 0.88 4.63 1.58
C HIS A 58 0.80 3.92 0.21
N THR A 59 -0.35 4.02 -0.46
CA THR A 59 -0.54 3.42 -1.79
C THR A 59 0.37 4.06 -2.84
N LEU A 60 0.51 5.39 -2.83
CA LEU A 60 1.40 6.10 -3.76
C LEU A 60 2.88 5.86 -3.44
N GLY A 61 3.24 5.71 -2.17
CA GLY A 61 4.60 5.34 -1.76
C GLY A 61 4.99 3.96 -2.27
N LEU A 62 4.06 2.99 -2.26
CA LEU A 62 4.27 1.70 -2.92
C LEU A 62 4.53 1.85 -4.42
N ALA A 63 3.72 2.66 -5.13
CA ALA A 63 3.90 2.92 -6.55
C ALA A 63 5.27 3.55 -6.87
N ALA A 64 5.67 4.58 -6.12
CA ALA A 64 6.95 5.27 -6.32
C ALA A 64 8.16 4.35 -6.12
N TYR A 65 8.13 3.47 -5.11
CA TYR A 65 9.20 2.50 -4.94
C TYR A 65 9.19 1.44 -6.06
N VAL A 66 8.03 1.01 -6.54
CA VAL A 66 7.97 0.07 -7.68
C VAL A 66 8.58 0.72 -8.92
N GLU A 67 8.30 1.99 -9.18
CA GLU A 67 8.95 2.75 -10.25
C GLU A 67 10.48 2.79 -10.06
N ALA A 68 10.94 3.00 -8.82
CA ALA A 68 12.36 3.12 -8.52
C ALA A 68 13.13 1.79 -8.51
N HIS A 69 12.50 0.67 -8.11
CA HIS A 69 13.20 -0.60 -7.81
C HIS A 69 12.60 -1.80 -8.54
N GLY A 70 11.57 -1.61 -9.37
CA GLY A 70 10.84 -2.68 -10.04
C GLY A 70 11.66 -3.47 -11.05
N GLN A 71 12.72 -2.88 -11.60
CA GLN A 71 13.64 -3.59 -12.50
C GLN A 71 14.54 -4.60 -11.76
N GLU A 72 14.73 -4.44 -10.44
CA GLU A 72 15.46 -5.40 -9.60
C GLU A 72 14.59 -6.59 -9.15
N LEU A 73 13.34 -6.64 -9.61
CA LEU A 73 12.37 -7.71 -9.31
C LEU A 73 12.26 -8.76 -10.42
N LEU A 74 12.98 -8.59 -11.54
CA LEU A 74 13.13 -9.56 -12.64
C LEU A 74 14.52 -10.18 -12.61
#